data_AF-A0A199NUG6-F1
#
_entry.id   AF-A0A199NUG6-F1
#
_cell.length_a   1.000
_cell.length_b   1.000
_cell.length_c   1.000
_cell.angle_alpha   90.00
_cell.angle_beta   90.00
_cell.angle_gamma   90.00
#
_symmetry.space_group_name_H-M   'P 1'
#
loop_
_entity.id
_entity.type
_entity.pdbx_description
1 polymer ?
#
loop_
_entity_poly.entity_id
_entity_poly.type
_entity_poly.pdbx_seq_one_letter_code
_entity_poly.pdbx_strand_id
1 'polypeptide(L)'
;MQHEAPVLLAGNRSDIDLMAELIRQLPPWVHGQVLVEVRELAHIEELEVPAGLAVHWLVRESAQSPTPQPGARLIDAVTAWVAEWVPAEGSDDPGPELIWVGGSDWPEVTGLCQDLIHRHTRLHLHHADVL
;
A
#
# COMPACT_ATOMS: atom_id res chain seq x y z
N MET A 1 -19.72 -14.44 10.43
CA MET A 1 -19.43 -13.10 9.91
C MET A 1 -18.53 -13.32 8.70
N GLN A 2 -18.95 -12.90 7.52
CA GLN A 2 -18.04 -12.88 6.36
C GLN A 2 -16.97 -11.85 6.71
N HIS A 3 -15.70 -12.27 6.78
CA HIS A 3 -14.60 -11.32 6.74
C HIS A 3 -14.61 -10.78 5.31
N GLU A 4 -14.94 -9.49 5.15
CA GLU A 4 -14.65 -8.81 3.89
C GLU A 4 -13.12 -8.81 3.72
N ALA A 5 -12.66 -8.94 2.48
CA ALA A 5 -11.25 -9.04 2.17
C ALA A 5 -10.66 -7.61 2.14
N PRO A 6 -9.56 -7.32 2.86
CA PRO A 6 -9.06 -5.96 2.97
C PRO A 6 -8.43 -5.48 1.66
N VAL A 7 -8.44 -4.17 1.45
CA VAL A 7 -7.69 -3.52 0.38
C VAL A 7 -6.45 -2.79 0.90
N LEU A 8 -5.42 -2.73 0.08
CA LEU A 8 -4.23 -1.91 0.31
C LEU A 8 -3.98 -1.02 -0.92
N LEU A 9 -3.88 0.29 -0.72
CA LEU A 9 -3.27 1.19 -1.68
C LEU A 9 -2.03 1.80 -1.04
N ALA A 10 -0.86 1.55 -1.61
CA ALA A 10 0.40 2.04 -1.09
C ALA A 10 1.13 2.85 -2.17
N GLY A 11 1.69 3.99 -1.84
CA GLY A 11 2.42 4.81 -2.80
C GLY A 11 3.21 5.92 -2.13
N ASN A 12 3.62 6.88 -2.93
CA ASN A 12 4.29 8.09 -2.50
C ASN A 12 3.50 9.34 -2.93
N ARG A 13 4.08 10.52 -2.70
CA ARG A 13 3.43 11.78 -3.05
C ARG A 13 3.04 11.92 -4.53
N SER A 14 3.82 11.39 -5.47
CA SER A 14 3.48 11.48 -6.90
C SER A 14 2.35 10.53 -7.31
N ASP A 15 2.04 9.55 -6.47
CA ASP A 15 0.98 8.56 -6.73
C ASP A 15 -0.41 9.04 -6.29
N ILE A 16 -0.51 10.12 -5.52
CA ILE A 16 -1.75 10.50 -4.83
C ILE A 16 -2.92 10.72 -5.79
N ASP A 17 -2.70 11.39 -6.92
CA ASP A 17 -3.75 11.64 -7.91
C ASP A 17 -4.34 10.32 -8.47
N LEU A 18 -3.47 9.36 -8.78
CA LEU A 18 -3.89 8.04 -9.25
C LEU A 18 -4.57 7.24 -8.13
N MET A 19 -4.03 7.28 -6.91
CA MET A 19 -4.65 6.62 -5.76
C MET A 19 -6.05 7.19 -5.48
N ALA A 20 -6.24 8.50 -5.57
CA ALA A 20 -7.54 9.15 -5.41
C ALA A 20 -8.54 8.71 -6.49
N GLU A 21 -8.10 8.53 -7.74
CA GLU A 21 -8.93 7.95 -8.81
C GLU A 21 -9.33 6.50 -8.52
N LEU A 22 -8.39 5.67 -8.02
CA LEU A 22 -8.67 4.29 -7.63
C LEU A 22 -9.66 4.25 -6.46
N ILE A 23 -9.45 5.08 -5.42
CA ILE A 23 -10.32 5.16 -4.25
C ILE A 23 -11.76 5.52 -4.63
N ARG A 24 -11.95 6.45 -5.58
CA ARG A 24 -13.29 6.84 -6.07
C ARG A 24 -14.06 5.71 -6.76
N GLN A 25 -13.36 4.69 -7.24
CA GLN A 25 -13.97 3.52 -7.88
C GLN A 25 -14.29 2.39 -6.89
N LEU A 26 -13.81 2.48 -5.65
CA LEU A 26 -14.06 1.46 -4.63
C LEU A 26 -15.50 1.53 -4.11
N PRO A 27 -16.08 0.38 -3.71
CA PRO A 27 -17.35 0.37 -3.01
C PRO A 27 -17.29 1.16 -1.69
N PRO A 28 -18.37 1.82 -1.26
CA PRO A 28 -18.36 2.65 -0.06
C PRO A 28 -18.21 1.85 1.26
N TRP A 29 -18.41 0.53 1.23
CA TRP A 29 -18.25 -0.38 2.37
C TRP A 29 -16.86 -1.04 2.42
N VAL A 30 -15.95 -0.71 1.50
CA VAL A 30 -14.59 -1.25 1.50
C VAL A 30 -13.88 -0.95 2.82
N HIS A 31 -13.06 -1.89 3.29
CA HIS A 31 -12.17 -1.66 4.43
C HIS A 31 -10.71 -1.96 4.07
N GLY A 32 -9.78 -1.27 4.73
CA GLY A 32 -8.37 -1.42 4.38
C GLY A 32 -7.52 -0.22 4.77
N GLN A 33 -6.38 -0.11 4.10
CA GLN A 33 -5.39 0.91 4.40
C GLN A 33 -4.89 1.62 3.14
N VAL A 34 -4.62 2.91 3.31
CA VAL A 34 -3.94 3.76 2.34
C VAL A 34 -2.62 4.21 2.95
N LEU A 35 -1.49 3.78 2.38
CA LEU A 35 -0.16 4.07 2.89
C LEU A 35 0.54 5.05 1.93
N VAL A 36 0.91 6.24 2.42
CA VAL A 36 1.54 7.25 1.57
C VAL A 36 2.88 7.69 2.16
N GLU A 37 3.98 7.35 1.48
CA GLU A 37 5.30 7.83 1.87
C GLU A 37 5.53 9.27 1.42
N VAL A 38 5.92 10.11 2.37
CA VAL A 38 6.31 11.50 2.14
C VAL A 38 7.64 11.81 2.80
N ARG A 39 8.36 12.79 2.24
CA ARG A 39 9.65 13.19 2.79
C ARG A 39 9.52 13.76 4.21
N GLU A 40 8.57 14.68 4.42
CA GLU A 40 8.45 15.52 5.61
C GLU A 40 6.98 15.85 5.87
N LEU A 41 6.65 16.33 7.06
CA LEU A 41 5.27 16.59 7.49
C LEU A 41 4.54 17.63 6.62
N ALA A 42 5.28 18.58 6.04
CA ALA A 42 4.70 19.62 5.18
C ALA A 42 4.12 19.06 3.85
N HIS A 43 4.44 17.82 3.51
CA HIS A 43 3.91 17.13 2.34
C HIS A 43 2.66 16.28 2.63
N ILE A 44 2.17 16.26 3.86
CA ILE A 44 0.88 15.64 4.19
C ILE A 44 -0.24 16.50 3.60
N GLU A 45 -1.17 15.85 2.92
CA GLU A 45 -2.35 16.48 2.35
C GLU A 45 -3.63 15.75 2.79
N GLU A 46 -4.78 16.35 2.49
CA GLU A 46 -6.06 15.72 2.73
C GLU A 46 -6.38 14.74 1.60
N LEU A 47 -6.72 13.51 1.96
CA LEU A 47 -7.15 12.48 1.02
C LEU A 47 -8.52 11.98 1.45
N GLU A 48 -9.53 12.24 0.62
CA GLU A 48 -10.88 11.74 0.86
C GLU A 48 -10.93 10.22 0.64
N VAL A 49 -11.37 9.49 1.66
CA VAL A 49 -11.50 8.03 1.61
C VAL A 49 -12.83 7.57 2.20
N PRO A 50 -13.38 6.41 1.77
CA PRO A 50 -14.48 5.75 2.47
C PRO A 50 -14.17 5.51 3.95
N ALA A 51 -15.19 5.48 4.79
CA ALA A 51 -15.03 5.38 6.25
C ALA A 51 -14.32 4.09 6.72
N GLY A 52 -14.32 3.04 5.91
CA GLY A 52 -13.61 1.79 6.20
C GLY A 52 -12.11 1.82 5.86
N LEU A 53 -11.62 2.86 5.18
CA LEU A 53 -10.20 3.02 4.87
C LEU A 53 -9.51 3.94 5.88
N ALA A 54 -8.33 3.52 6.34
CA ALA A 54 -7.45 4.35 7.15
C ALA A 54 -6.27 4.87 6.31
N VAL A 55 -6.04 6.19 6.33
CA VAL A 55 -4.88 6.81 5.68
C VAL A 55 -3.72 6.92 6.67
N HIS A 56 -2.57 6.38 6.30
CA HIS A 56 -1.33 6.42 7.06
C HIS A 56 -0.23 7.13 6.27
N TRP A 57 0.23 8.26 6.80
CA TRP A 57 1.34 9.02 6.23
C TRP A 57 2.67 8.52 6.80
N LEU A 58 3.50 7.95 5.92
CA LEU A 58 4.80 7.41 6.26
C LEU A 58 5.87 8.49 6.06
N VAL A 59 6.07 9.31 7.08
CA VAL A 59 7.03 10.42 7.03
C VAL A 59 8.46 9.90 7.22
N ARG A 60 9.33 10.20 6.26
CA ARG A 60 10.75 9.77 6.33
C ARG A 60 11.59 10.62 7.28
N GLU A 61 11.44 11.94 7.23
CA GLU A 61 12.22 12.87 8.04
C GLU A 61 11.92 12.68 9.54
N SER A 62 12.98 12.69 10.33
CA SER A 62 12.93 12.56 11.78
C SER A 62 13.98 13.46 12.40
N ALA A 63 13.63 14.14 13.49
CA ALA A 63 14.59 14.93 14.25
C ALA A 63 15.63 14.07 15.01
N GLN A 64 15.37 12.76 15.14
CA GLN A 64 16.10 11.85 16.04
C GLN A 64 16.97 10.84 15.29
N SER A 65 16.87 10.77 13.96
CA SER A 65 17.58 9.78 13.14
C SER A 65 17.85 10.31 11.73
N PRO A 66 18.88 9.77 11.02
CA PRO A 66 19.04 10.05 9.60
C PRO A 66 17.76 9.77 8.82
N THR A 67 17.49 10.60 7.81
CA THR A 67 16.34 10.40 6.93
C THR A 67 16.58 9.16 6.06
N PRO A 68 15.67 8.17 6.08
CA PRO A 68 15.77 6.99 5.22
C PRO A 68 15.74 7.34 3.73
N GLN A 69 16.24 6.43 2.90
CA GLN A 69 16.10 6.54 1.45
C GLN A 69 14.62 6.54 1.04
N PRO A 70 14.26 7.18 -0.08
CA PRO A 70 12.94 7.05 -0.67
C PRO A 70 12.53 5.58 -0.83
N GLY A 71 11.28 5.25 -0.52
CA GLY A 71 10.71 3.90 -0.61
C GLY A 71 10.95 3.02 0.61
N ALA A 72 11.91 3.35 1.48
CA ALA A 72 12.24 2.49 2.62
C ALA A 72 11.07 2.31 3.60
N ARG A 73 10.32 3.38 3.90
CA ARG A 73 9.17 3.27 4.83
C ARG A 73 8.00 2.57 4.16
N LEU A 74 7.81 2.81 2.86
CA LEU A 74 6.78 2.13 2.09
C LEU A 74 7.01 0.62 2.05
N ILE A 75 8.25 0.18 1.81
CA ILE A 75 8.64 -1.23 1.81
C ILE A 75 8.36 -1.89 3.15
N ASP A 76 8.78 -1.25 4.25
CA ASP A 76 8.53 -1.76 5.61
C ASP A 76 7.04 -1.93 5.88
N ALA A 77 6.24 -0.92 5.53
CA ALA A 77 4.81 -0.91 5.81
C ALA A 77 4.03 -1.92 4.94
N VAL A 78 4.34 -2.01 3.63
CA VAL A 78 3.76 -3.01 2.73
C VAL A 78 4.13 -4.43 3.17
N THR A 79 5.39 -4.65 3.56
CA THR A 79 5.85 -5.95 4.05
C THR A 79 5.10 -6.36 5.33
N ALA A 80 4.95 -5.44 6.27
CA ALA A 80 4.20 -5.69 7.51
C ALA A 80 2.73 -6.00 7.22
N TRP A 81 2.09 -5.24 6.32
CA TRP A 81 0.71 -5.46 5.94
C TRP A 81 0.50 -6.81 5.26
N VAL A 82 1.37 -7.18 4.31
CA VAL A 82 1.29 -8.49 3.63
C VAL A 82 1.48 -9.63 4.64
N ALA A 83 2.43 -9.50 5.57
CA ALA A 83 2.64 -10.52 6.60
C ALA A 83 1.43 -10.71 7.53
N GLU A 84 0.60 -9.69 7.71
CA GLU A 84 -0.62 -9.77 8.52
C GLU A 84 -1.82 -10.31 7.74
N TRP A 85 -1.99 -9.87 6.48
CA TRP A 85 -3.24 -10.05 5.74
C TRP A 85 -3.18 -11.06 4.61
N VAL A 86 -1.99 -11.45 4.15
CA VAL A 86 -1.85 -12.49 3.12
C VAL A 86 -1.74 -13.86 3.79
N PRO A 87 -2.72 -14.75 3.58
CA PRO A 87 -2.70 -16.06 4.23
C PRO A 87 -1.52 -16.91 3.78
N ALA A 88 -1.07 -17.80 4.66
CA ALA A 88 -0.10 -18.82 4.31
C ALA A 88 -0.65 -19.73 3.20
N GLU A 89 0.26 -20.31 2.41
CA GLU A 89 -0.12 -21.27 1.37
C GLU A 89 -0.94 -22.43 1.94
N GLY A 90 -2.06 -22.75 1.28
CA GLY A 90 -2.98 -23.79 1.71
C GLY A 90 -4.05 -23.35 2.70
N SER A 91 -4.12 -22.05 3.06
CA SER A 91 -5.26 -21.49 3.77
C SER A 91 -6.53 -21.44 2.90
N ASP A 92 -7.69 -21.61 3.54
CA ASP A 92 -9.02 -21.39 2.94
C ASP A 92 -9.45 -19.91 2.96
N ASP A 93 -8.67 -19.05 3.63
CA ASP A 93 -8.87 -17.60 3.61
C ASP A 93 -8.57 -17.05 2.20
N PRO A 94 -9.51 -16.32 1.57
CA PRO A 94 -9.29 -15.74 0.25
C PRO A 94 -8.16 -14.70 0.21
N GLY A 95 -7.75 -14.16 1.35
CA GLY A 95 -6.76 -13.09 1.45
C GLY A 95 -7.32 -11.74 1.00
N PRO A 96 -6.46 -10.78 0.66
CA PRO A 96 -6.88 -9.43 0.31
C PRO A 96 -7.56 -9.35 -1.06
N GLU A 97 -8.50 -8.41 -1.19
CA GLU A 97 -9.26 -8.22 -2.43
C GLU A 97 -8.42 -7.48 -3.49
N LEU A 98 -7.63 -6.50 -3.02
CA LEU A 98 -6.82 -5.64 -3.87
C LEU A 98 -5.56 -5.23 -3.12
N ILE A 99 -4.41 -5.35 -3.79
CA ILE A 99 -3.20 -4.63 -3.43
C ILE A 99 -2.78 -3.79 -4.62
N TRP A 100 -2.63 -2.49 -4.42
CA TRP A 100 -2.02 -1.58 -5.38
C TRP A 100 -0.79 -0.93 -4.75
N VAL A 101 0.36 -0.98 -5.43
CA VAL A 101 1.61 -0.37 -4.98
C VAL A 101 2.18 0.54 -6.07
N GLY A 102 2.23 1.83 -5.79
CA GLY A 102 2.89 2.86 -6.61
C GLY A 102 4.40 2.88 -6.43
N GLY A 103 5.02 4.05 -6.64
CA GLY A 103 6.46 4.24 -6.45
C GLY A 103 7.32 3.47 -7.45
N SER A 104 6.88 3.31 -8.70
CA SER A 104 7.66 2.64 -9.75
C SER A 104 9.01 3.30 -10.06
N ASP A 105 9.14 4.59 -9.75
CA ASP A 105 10.42 5.30 -9.83
C ASP A 105 11.48 4.80 -8.82
N TRP A 106 11.11 3.92 -7.88
CA TRP A 106 11.98 3.39 -6.82
C TRP A 106 12.26 1.89 -7.06
N PRO A 107 13.45 1.54 -7.57
CA PRO A 107 13.79 0.15 -7.92
C PRO A 107 13.61 -0.85 -6.77
N GLU A 108 13.84 -0.43 -5.53
CA GLU A 108 13.65 -1.24 -4.34
C GLU A 108 12.17 -1.59 -4.10
N VAL A 109 11.23 -0.69 -4.40
CA VAL A 109 9.79 -0.96 -4.33
C VAL A 109 9.37 -1.90 -5.45
N THR A 110 9.88 -1.70 -6.66
CA THR A 110 9.65 -2.62 -7.79
C THR A 110 10.15 -4.03 -7.45
N GLY A 111 11.35 -4.14 -6.87
CA GLY A 111 11.91 -5.41 -6.41
C GLY A 111 11.03 -6.10 -5.35
N LEU A 112 10.54 -5.35 -4.36
CA LEU A 112 9.58 -5.87 -3.38
C LEU A 112 8.32 -6.44 -4.06
N CYS A 113 7.72 -5.69 -4.99
CA CYS A 113 6.50 -6.11 -5.67
C CYS A 113 6.72 -7.40 -6.47
N GLN A 114 7.85 -7.52 -7.16
CA GLN A 114 8.23 -8.73 -7.89
C GLN A 114 8.39 -9.93 -6.95
N ASP A 115 9.06 -9.73 -5.81
CA ASP A 115 9.24 -10.78 -4.80
C ASP A 115 7.90 -11.22 -4.17
N LEU A 116 6.98 -10.28 -3.95
CA LEU A 116 5.64 -10.58 -3.42
C LEU A 116 4.81 -11.40 -4.42
N ILE A 117 4.80 -11.01 -5.69
CA ILE A 117 4.13 -11.77 -6.76
C ILE A 117 4.71 -13.18 -6.87
N HIS A 118 6.03 -13.33 -6.77
CA HIS A 118 6.68 -14.63 -6.87
C HIS A 118 6.36 -15.55 -5.69
N ARG A 119 6.28 -15.00 -4.47
CA ARG A 119 6.03 -15.76 -3.23
C ARG A 119 4.55 -16.06 -3.00
N HIS A 120 3.65 -15.23 -3.50
CA HIS A 120 2.22 -15.35 -3.28
C HIS A 120 1.49 -15.44 -4.62
N THR A 121 1.48 -16.62 -5.21
CA THR A 121 0.91 -16.88 -6.55
C THR A 121 -0.57 -16.55 -6.69
N ARG A 122 -1.29 -16.38 -5.57
CA ARG A 122 -2.71 -16.00 -5.53
C ARG A 122 -2.95 -14.51 -5.22
N LEU A 123 -1.89 -13.74 -4.99
CA LEU A 123 -1.99 -12.33 -4.63
C LEU A 123 -2.36 -11.49 -5.85
N HIS A 124 -3.47 -10.77 -5.76
CA HIS A 124 -3.87 -9.80 -6.78
C HIS A 124 -3.17 -8.45 -6.49
N LEU A 125 -1.93 -8.32 -6.96
CA LEU A 125 -1.11 -7.11 -6.81
C LEU A 125 -0.98 -6.37 -8.15
N HIS A 126 -1.36 -5.10 -8.14
CA HIS A 126 -1.08 -4.15 -9.20
C HIS A 126 0.12 -3.27 -8.82
N HIS A 127 1.07 -3.12 -9.72
CA HIS A 127 2.19 -2.18 -9.58
C HIS A 127 2.09 -1.14 -10.69
N ALA A 128 2.44 0.12 -10.43
CA ALA A 128 2.23 1.24 -11.36
C ALA A 128 2.84 1.05 -12.77
N ASP A 129 3.85 0.19 -12.93
CA ASP A 129 4.45 -0.17 -14.23
C ASP A 129 3.72 -1.27 -15.01
N VAL A 130 2.64 -1.82 -14.43
CA VAL A 130 1.86 -2.93 -14.97
C VAL A 130 0.39 -2.51 -15.03
N LEU A 131 0.09 -1.60 -15.97
CA LEU A 131 -1.26 -1.35 -16.48
C LEU A 131 -1.34 -1.74 -17.96
#